data_AF-A0A832XLE5-F1
#
_entry.id   AF-A0A832XLE5-F1
#
_cell.length_a   1.000
_cell.length_b   1.000
_cell.length_c   1.000
_cell.angle_alpha   90.00
_cell.angle_beta   90.00
_cell.angle_gamma   90.00
#
_symmetry.space_group_name_H-M   'P 1'
#
loop_
_entity.id
_entity.type
_entity.pdbx_description
1 polymer ?
#
loop_
_entity_poly.entity_id
_entity_poly.type
_entity_poly.pdbx_seq_one_letter_code
_entity_poly.pdbx_strand_id
1 'polypeptide(L)'
;MHITAITHRKQPSVPMTIVGLPPMEDGYLGEAIGDAFLPVLKFQHTDVSDLFLPLETGFHNLAIVASKQRYPRQARKTALGLLGAGQMMFLKSIVAVDKNHEVKDLNALLRAIDYNVRIPEDITILDGMVADTLAHAAPWENVHSKLIIDATTLSKNDPRVGEGKQMGSPDSLAVSASGVAGVVDGRMLGTSMLVVTTKIANGPMPEFSMEEVDEAGARAQREQIERIREGIWSLEAAKNLRWLFITDDDADLRADDWKRRLLWQLFCRFEVARDLHFDEARARIAWDATAPIPSLEGPLPVRRWPAVTLHDTEIEGRIDAWIEENGL
;
A
#
# COMPACT_ATOMS: atom_id res chain seq x y z
N MET A 1 8.84 30.17 -17.51
CA MET A 1 9.07 29.95 -18.95
C MET A 1 8.63 31.20 -19.71
N HIS A 2 9.44 31.77 -20.61
CA HIS A 2 9.07 32.92 -21.45
C HIS A 2 8.97 32.45 -22.92
N ILE A 3 7.75 32.41 -23.47
CA ILE A 3 7.50 31.93 -24.83
C ILE A 3 7.61 33.09 -25.81
N THR A 4 8.49 32.98 -26.81
CA THR A 4 8.69 34.01 -27.84
C THR A 4 8.00 33.71 -29.17
N ALA A 5 7.65 32.44 -29.45
CA ALA A 5 6.86 32.01 -30.60
C ALA A 5 6.23 30.62 -30.34
N ILE A 6 5.08 30.34 -30.98
CA ILE A 6 4.41 29.04 -31.01
C ILE A 6 4.15 28.67 -32.47
N THR A 7 4.50 27.46 -32.90
CA THR A 7 4.23 26.94 -34.26
C THR A 7 3.45 25.64 -34.18
N HIS A 8 2.59 25.38 -35.17
CA HIS A 8 1.78 24.17 -35.22
C HIS A 8 1.35 23.83 -36.66
N ARG A 9 0.92 22.58 -36.90
CA ARG A 9 0.34 22.15 -38.18
C ARG A 9 -1.05 22.77 -38.41
N LYS A 10 -1.55 22.77 -39.66
CA LYS A 10 -2.98 23.06 -39.92
C LYS A 10 -3.86 22.01 -39.20
N GLN A 11 -4.93 22.46 -38.55
CA GLN A 11 -5.78 21.62 -37.66
C GLN A 11 -4.93 20.88 -36.61
N PRO A 12 -4.35 21.63 -35.65
CA PRO A 12 -3.53 21.03 -34.61
C PRO A 12 -4.39 20.21 -33.64
N SER A 13 -3.86 19.07 -33.22
CA SER A 13 -4.32 18.32 -32.06
C SER A 13 -3.31 18.53 -30.93
N VAL A 14 -3.78 18.90 -29.74
CA VAL A 14 -2.91 19.06 -28.57
C VAL A 14 -3.18 17.89 -27.62
N PRO A 15 -2.25 16.94 -27.46
CA PRO A 15 -2.41 15.90 -26.45
C PRO A 15 -2.35 16.55 -25.07
N MET A 16 -3.32 16.22 -24.23
CA MET A 16 -3.39 16.64 -22.84
C MET A 16 -3.60 15.40 -21.97
N THR A 17 -3.13 15.47 -20.74
CA THR A 17 -3.35 14.43 -19.73
C THR A 17 -3.75 15.12 -18.43
N ILE A 18 -4.48 14.40 -17.60
CA ILE A 18 -4.81 14.79 -16.24
C ILE A 18 -4.22 13.74 -15.30
N VAL A 19 -3.80 14.18 -14.12
CA VAL A 19 -3.29 13.30 -13.08
C VAL A 19 -4.21 13.36 -11.88
N GLY A 20 -4.46 12.21 -11.27
CA GLY A 20 -5.42 12.08 -10.18
C GLY A 20 -5.31 10.71 -9.53
N LEU A 21 -6.42 10.24 -8.97
CA LEU A 21 -6.46 8.89 -8.42
C LEU A 21 -6.27 7.85 -9.54
N PRO A 22 -5.35 6.88 -9.42
CA PRO A 22 -5.15 5.86 -10.45
C PRO A 22 -6.43 5.02 -10.70
N PRO A 23 -6.62 4.50 -11.93
CA PRO A 23 -5.73 4.60 -13.08
C PRO A 23 -5.92 5.90 -13.88
N MET A 24 -4.81 6.44 -14.38
CA MET A 24 -4.71 7.60 -15.28
C MET A 24 -3.72 7.25 -16.41
N GLU A 25 -3.65 8.03 -17.49
CA GLU A 25 -2.78 7.68 -18.64
C GLU A 25 -1.30 7.57 -18.25
N ASP A 26 -0.84 8.41 -17.33
CA ASP A 26 0.51 8.36 -16.77
C ASP A 26 0.80 7.05 -16.02
N GLY A 27 -0.23 6.43 -15.43
CA GLY A 27 -0.15 5.12 -14.80
C GLY A 27 0.30 4.02 -15.77
N TYR A 28 -0.33 3.96 -16.94
CA TYR A 28 0.04 2.96 -17.96
C TYR A 28 1.44 3.21 -18.54
N LEU A 29 1.82 4.49 -18.71
CA LEU A 29 3.18 4.86 -19.10
C LEU A 29 4.20 4.43 -18.04
N GLY A 30 3.88 4.63 -16.75
CA GLY A 30 4.71 4.23 -15.63
C GLY A 30 4.98 2.72 -15.58
N GLU A 31 3.95 1.89 -15.78
CA GLU A 31 4.12 0.44 -15.83
C GLU A 31 5.00 0.00 -17.02
N ALA A 32 4.78 0.58 -18.20
CA ALA A 32 5.58 0.28 -19.38
C ALA A 32 7.05 0.67 -19.20
N ILE A 33 7.31 1.80 -18.53
CA ILE A 33 8.67 2.23 -18.15
C ILE A 33 9.27 1.23 -17.15
N GLY A 34 8.51 0.78 -16.15
CA GLY A 34 8.95 -0.25 -15.20
C GLY A 34 9.44 -1.52 -15.89
N ASP A 35 8.65 -2.05 -16.83
CA ASP A 35 9.00 -3.22 -17.63
C ASP A 35 10.26 -2.97 -18.50
N ALA A 36 10.39 -1.77 -19.08
CA ALA A 36 11.53 -1.39 -19.90
C ALA A 36 12.86 -1.29 -19.11
N PHE A 37 12.81 -0.92 -17.83
CA PHE A 37 14.00 -0.82 -16.96
C PHE A 37 14.38 -2.13 -16.26
N LEU A 38 13.50 -3.14 -16.27
CA LEU A 38 13.75 -4.43 -15.64
C LEU A 38 15.09 -5.10 -16.07
N PRO A 39 15.51 -5.08 -17.36
CA PRO A 39 16.81 -5.64 -17.75
C PRO A 39 18.00 -4.95 -17.09
N VAL A 40 17.93 -3.64 -16.88
CA VAL A 40 18.98 -2.85 -16.20
C VAL A 40 19.05 -3.24 -14.73
N LEU A 41 17.91 -3.39 -14.07
CA LEU A 41 17.85 -3.85 -12.68
C LEU A 41 18.38 -5.28 -12.53
N LYS A 42 18.07 -6.18 -13.47
CA LYS A 42 18.59 -7.56 -13.49
C LYS A 42 20.10 -7.61 -13.71
N PHE A 43 20.67 -6.66 -14.43
CA PHE A 43 22.11 -6.55 -14.61
C PHE A 43 22.82 -6.19 -13.29
N GLN A 44 22.33 -5.16 -12.59
CA GLN A 44 22.92 -4.71 -11.32
C GLN A 44 22.60 -5.68 -10.15
N HIS A 45 21.38 -6.19 -10.09
CA HIS A 45 20.86 -7.08 -9.06
C HIS A 45 20.49 -8.43 -9.70
N THR A 46 21.50 -9.28 -9.89
CA THR A 46 21.33 -10.58 -10.60
C THR A 46 20.38 -11.57 -9.90
N ASP A 47 20.08 -11.32 -8.64
CA ASP A 47 19.05 -11.99 -7.85
C ASP A 47 17.62 -11.53 -8.14
N VAL A 48 17.41 -10.42 -8.86
CA VAL A 48 16.08 -10.04 -9.36
C VAL A 48 15.70 -10.91 -10.56
N SER A 49 14.47 -11.42 -10.55
CA SER A 49 13.87 -12.26 -11.60
C SER A 49 12.74 -11.56 -12.28
N ASP A 50 11.95 -10.81 -11.52
CA ASP A 50 10.87 -9.98 -12.00
C ASP A 50 10.57 -8.88 -10.98
N LEU A 51 9.90 -7.82 -11.42
CA LEU A 51 9.53 -6.67 -10.61
C LEU A 51 8.20 -6.12 -11.11
N PHE A 52 7.29 -5.81 -10.18
CA PHE A 52 6.10 -5.03 -10.47
C PHE A 52 5.96 -3.87 -9.49
N LEU A 53 5.62 -2.70 -10.03
CA LEU A 53 5.32 -1.48 -9.30
C LEU A 53 3.85 -1.14 -9.62
N PRO A 54 2.87 -1.54 -8.79
CA PRO A 54 1.46 -1.37 -9.13
C PRO A 54 1.10 0.11 -9.27
N LEU A 55 0.45 0.47 -10.38
CA LEU A 55 0.01 1.85 -10.64
C LEU A 55 -0.90 2.37 -9.53
N GLU A 56 -1.71 1.50 -8.92
CA GLU A 56 -2.63 1.84 -7.83
C GLU A 56 -1.90 2.37 -6.60
N THR A 57 -0.60 2.09 -6.48
CA THR A 57 0.24 2.52 -5.36
C THR A 57 1.12 3.72 -5.70
N GLY A 58 0.92 4.36 -6.86
CA GLY A 58 1.75 5.49 -7.32
C GLY A 58 3.20 5.10 -7.60
N PHE A 59 3.47 3.81 -7.87
CA PHE A 59 4.78 3.20 -8.16
C PHE A 59 5.81 3.17 -7.02
N HIS A 60 5.91 4.24 -6.25
CA HIS A 60 6.91 4.41 -5.20
C HIS A 60 6.42 3.99 -3.80
N ASN A 61 5.16 3.55 -3.63
CA ASN A 61 4.72 3.05 -2.33
C ASN A 61 4.88 1.52 -2.17
N LEU A 62 4.79 0.76 -3.26
CA LEU A 62 4.95 -0.70 -3.24
C LEU A 62 5.74 -1.22 -4.44
N ALA A 63 6.72 -2.07 -4.16
CA ALA A 63 7.32 -2.96 -5.15
C ALA A 63 7.11 -4.43 -4.78
N ILE A 64 6.70 -5.24 -5.75
CA ILE A 64 6.65 -6.69 -5.66
C ILE A 64 7.84 -7.25 -6.42
N VAL A 65 8.76 -7.94 -5.73
CA VAL A 65 10.06 -8.33 -6.26
C VAL A 65 10.20 -9.85 -6.26
N ALA A 66 10.22 -10.48 -7.44
CA ALA A 66 10.56 -11.89 -7.55
C ALA A 66 12.07 -12.08 -7.43
N SER A 67 12.53 -12.69 -6.33
CA SER A 67 13.96 -12.83 -6.00
C SER A 67 14.43 -14.30 -6.06
N LYS A 68 15.64 -14.49 -6.60
CA LYS A 68 16.34 -15.78 -6.63
C LYS A 68 17.09 -15.96 -5.31
N GLN A 69 16.79 -17.04 -4.61
CA GLN A 69 17.54 -17.43 -3.42
C GLN A 69 18.61 -18.48 -3.74
N ARG A 70 19.87 -18.13 -3.46
CA ARG A 70 21.01 -19.05 -3.38
C ARG A 70 21.46 -19.25 -1.93
N TYR A 71 21.15 -18.28 -1.08
CA TYR A 71 21.42 -18.31 0.36
C TYR A 71 20.11 -18.06 1.13
N PRO A 72 19.97 -18.58 2.36
CA PRO A 72 18.84 -18.26 3.22
C PRO A 72 18.64 -16.75 3.32
N ARG A 73 17.39 -16.28 3.16
CA ARG A 73 16.98 -14.87 3.36
C ARG A 73 17.63 -13.88 2.39
N GLN A 74 18.13 -14.35 1.23
CA GLN A 74 18.75 -13.49 0.22
C GLN A 74 17.79 -12.42 -0.34
N ALA A 75 16.49 -12.67 -0.29
CA ALA A 75 15.46 -11.73 -0.69
C ALA A 75 15.57 -10.39 0.04
N ARG A 76 15.91 -10.40 1.34
CA ARG A 76 16.09 -9.19 2.16
C ARG A 76 17.26 -8.33 1.68
N LYS A 77 18.39 -8.97 1.36
CA LYS A 77 19.54 -8.31 0.71
C LYS A 77 19.14 -7.72 -0.64
N THR A 78 18.35 -8.45 -1.43
CA THR A 78 17.85 -7.96 -2.73
C THR A 78 17.05 -6.67 -2.55
N ALA A 79 16.07 -6.68 -1.63
CA ALA A 79 15.25 -5.53 -1.29
C ALA A 79 16.10 -4.33 -0.84
N LEU A 80 17.03 -4.52 0.10
CA LEU A 80 17.96 -3.48 0.53
C LEU A 80 18.77 -2.87 -0.62
N GLY A 81 19.24 -3.70 -1.55
CA GLY A 81 19.93 -3.24 -2.75
C GLY A 81 19.05 -2.35 -3.64
N LEU A 82 17.79 -2.72 -3.81
CA LEU A 82 16.83 -1.94 -4.61
C LEU A 82 16.46 -0.61 -3.94
N LEU A 83 16.40 -0.56 -2.62
CA LEU A 83 16.23 0.71 -1.88
C LEU A 83 17.40 1.69 -2.06
N GLY A 84 18.53 1.26 -2.63
CA GLY A 84 19.64 2.13 -3.03
C GLY A 84 19.72 2.42 -4.52
N ALA A 85 18.79 1.91 -5.35
CA ALA A 85 18.93 1.88 -6.80
C ALA A 85 18.13 2.99 -7.51
N GLY A 86 18.77 4.13 -7.79
CA GLY A 86 18.16 5.20 -8.58
C GLY A 86 16.83 5.68 -7.98
N GLN A 87 15.77 5.75 -8.79
CA GLN A 87 14.44 6.18 -8.33
C GLN A 87 13.76 5.19 -7.35
N MET A 88 14.21 3.94 -7.29
CA MET A 88 13.69 2.97 -6.31
C MET A 88 14.08 3.33 -4.87
N MET A 89 14.99 4.31 -4.67
CA MET A 89 15.27 4.87 -3.36
C MET A 89 14.03 5.46 -2.69
N PHE A 90 13.01 5.88 -3.45
CA PHE A 90 11.78 6.43 -2.89
C PHE A 90 10.78 5.36 -2.44
N LEU A 91 11.01 4.07 -2.76
CA LEU A 91 10.11 2.98 -2.39
C LEU A 91 9.83 2.94 -0.88
N LYS A 92 8.55 3.01 -0.48
CA LYS A 92 8.15 2.84 0.91
C LYS A 92 8.16 1.37 1.32
N SER A 93 7.57 0.50 0.49
CA SER A 93 7.44 -0.92 0.79
C SER A 93 7.99 -1.82 -0.33
N ILE A 94 8.66 -2.90 0.06
CA ILE A 94 9.06 -4.00 -0.84
C ILE A 94 8.51 -5.32 -0.28
N VAL A 95 7.75 -6.04 -1.09
CA VAL A 95 7.39 -7.44 -0.82
C VAL A 95 8.20 -8.33 -1.74
N ALA A 96 9.12 -9.12 -1.16
CA ALA A 96 9.91 -10.07 -1.92
C ALA A 96 9.21 -11.42 -1.99
N VAL A 97 9.11 -11.98 -3.19
CA VAL A 97 8.42 -13.24 -3.51
C VAL A 97 9.35 -14.19 -4.27
N ASP A 98 8.98 -15.45 -4.40
CA ASP A 98 9.82 -16.46 -5.06
C ASP A 98 10.13 -16.11 -6.52
N LYS A 99 11.29 -16.55 -7.00
CA LYS A 99 11.79 -16.32 -8.37
C LYS A 99 10.75 -16.47 -9.50
N ASN A 100 9.87 -17.46 -9.39
CA ASN A 100 8.90 -17.81 -10.44
C ASN A 100 7.49 -17.25 -10.15
N HIS A 101 7.36 -16.35 -9.19
CA HIS A 101 6.10 -15.73 -8.84
C HIS A 101 5.64 -14.76 -9.95
N GLU A 102 4.35 -14.79 -10.27
CA GLU A 102 3.72 -13.86 -11.21
C GLU A 102 3.48 -12.52 -10.50
N VAL A 103 4.44 -11.59 -10.58
CA VAL A 103 4.44 -10.34 -9.79
C VAL A 103 3.25 -9.42 -10.06
N LYS A 104 2.55 -9.59 -11.19
CA LYS A 104 1.32 -8.84 -11.54
C LYS A 104 0.03 -9.52 -11.04
N ASP A 105 0.06 -10.76 -10.52
CA ASP A 105 -1.11 -11.40 -9.88
C ASP A 105 -1.16 -11.06 -8.39
N LEU A 106 -2.00 -10.08 -8.04
CA LEU A 106 -2.24 -9.66 -6.66
C LEU A 106 -2.82 -10.78 -5.78
N ASN A 107 -3.54 -11.75 -6.35
CA ASN A 107 -3.99 -12.90 -5.57
C ASN A 107 -2.83 -13.85 -5.27
N ALA A 108 -1.88 -14.00 -6.18
CA ALA A 108 -0.64 -14.73 -5.90
C ALA A 108 0.15 -14.04 -4.79
N LEU A 109 0.25 -12.71 -4.83
CA LEU A 109 0.87 -11.93 -3.76
C LEU A 109 0.21 -12.19 -2.41
N LEU A 110 -1.11 -12.07 -2.34
CA LEU A 110 -1.87 -12.34 -1.11
C LEU A 110 -1.61 -13.75 -0.58
N ARG A 111 -1.61 -14.76 -1.46
CA ARG A 111 -1.26 -16.14 -1.08
C ARG A 111 0.18 -16.27 -0.57
N ALA A 112 1.14 -15.59 -1.19
CA ALA A 112 2.55 -15.62 -0.76
C ALA A 112 2.70 -15.00 0.63
N ILE A 113 2.08 -13.83 0.88
CA ILE A 113 2.10 -13.20 2.21
C ILE A 113 1.38 -14.09 3.23
N ASP A 114 0.23 -14.69 2.87
CA ASP A 114 -0.55 -15.55 3.77
C ASP A 114 0.17 -16.86 4.11
N TYR A 115 0.93 -17.47 3.20
CA TYR A 115 1.57 -18.75 3.49
C TYR A 115 3.00 -18.65 4.01
N ASN A 116 3.76 -17.64 3.59
CA ASN A 116 5.21 -17.64 3.79
C ASN A 116 5.67 -16.69 4.90
N VAL A 117 4.98 -15.57 5.12
CA VAL A 117 5.49 -14.51 6.01
C VAL A 117 5.20 -14.84 7.47
N ARG A 118 6.23 -14.97 8.29
CA ARG A 118 6.10 -14.95 9.76
C ARG A 118 6.43 -13.57 10.29
N ILE A 119 5.47 -12.92 10.94
CA ILE A 119 5.57 -11.52 11.38
C ILE A 119 6.85 -11.22 12.17
N PRO A 120 7.26 -12.01 13.20
CA PRO A 120 8.42 -11.66 14.00
C PRO A 120 9.75 -11.72 13.21
N GLU A 121 9.85 -12.57 12.19
CA GLU A 121 11.11 -12.86 11.52
C GLU A 121 11.25 -12.29 10.11
N ASP A 122 10.13 -12.08 9.41
CA ASP A 122 10.09 -11.79 7.97
C ASP A 122 9.73 -10.33 7.65
N ILE A 123 9.54 -9.52 8.69
CA ILE A 123 9.32 -8.08 8.59
C ILE A 123 10.61 -7.35 8.95
N THR A 124 11.04 -6.41 8.11
CA THR A 124 12.17 -5.52 8.38
C THR A 124 11.73 -4.08 8.17
N ILE A 125 11.89 -3.26 9.21
CA ILE A 125 11.60 -1.83 9.19
C ILE A 125 12.93 -1.08 9.19
N LEU A 126 13.04 -0.07 8.34
CA LEU A 126 14.21 0.80 8.23
C LEU A 126 13.78 2.24 8.50
N ASP A 127 14.13 2.77 9.67
CA ASP A 127 13.69 4.09 10.09
C ASP A 127 14.54 5.23 9.51
N GLY A 128 13.91 6.39 9.28
CA GLY A 128 14.62 7.62 8.90
C GLY A 128 15.24 7.59 7.51
N MET A 129 14.63 6.85 6.58
CA MET A 129 15.08 6.71 5.20
C MET A 129 14.50 7.80 4.29
N VAL A 130 15.07 7.93 3.09
CA VAL A 130 14.60 8.91 2.10
C VAL A 130 13.18 8.63 1.61
N ALA A 131 12.34 9.66 1.65
CA ALA A 131 10.98 9.67 1.12
C ALA A 131 10.89 10.54 -0.13
N ASP A 132 9.85 10.29 -0.94
CA ASP A 132 9.46 11.21 -2.01
C ASP A 132 8.98 12.53 -1.39
N THR A 133 9.23 13.66 -2.06
CA THR A 133 8.80 14.98 -1.57
C THR A 133 7.27 15.10 -1.47
N LEU A 134 6.56 14.41 -2.35
CA LEU A 134 5.10 14.35 -2.42
C LEU A 134 4.51 13.18 -1.60
N ALA A 135 5.34 12.41 -0.88
CA ALA A 135 4.87 11.41 0.08
C ALA A 135 4.18 12.12 1.25
N HIS A 136 2.86 12.23 1.17
CA HIS A 136 2.04 12.97 2.13
C HIS A 136 1.90 12.25 3.48
N ALA A 137 1.95 10.92 3.50
CA ALA A 137 1.91 10.14 4.75
C ALA A 137 3.21 10.23 5.57
N ALA A 138 4.32 10.62 4.93
CA ALA A 138 5.62 10.73 5.58
C ALA A 138 5.57 11.77 6.72
N PRO A 139 6.21 11.51 7.86
CA PRO A 139 6.14 12.39 9.03
C PRO A 139 6.87 13.72 8.80
N TRP A 140 7.94 13.70 8.02
CA TRP A 140 8.69 14.89 7.62
C TRP A 140 8.87 14.93 6.11
N GLU A 141 9.20 16.11 5.60
CA GLU A 141 9.54 16.26 4.20
C GLU A 141 10.78 15.41 3.86
N ASN A 142 10.67 14.56 2.84
CA ASN A 142 11.73 13.68 2.35
C ASN A 142 12.25 12.62 3.34
N VAL A 143 11.58 12.39 4.48
CA VAL A 143 12.00 11.39 5.48
C VAL A 143 10.82 10.54 5.94
N HIS A 144 10.95 9.22 5.79
CA HIS A 144 9.99 8.20 6.26
C HIS A 144 10.68 6.88 6.63
N SER A 145 9.97 5.98 7.27
CA SER A 145 10.39 4.61 7.50
C SER A 145 9.99 3.72 6.30
N LYS A 146 10.82 2.72 6.00
CA LYS A 146 10.59 1.77 4.90
C LYS A 146 10.30 0.37 5.44
N LEU A 147 9.52 -0.40 4.69
CA LEU A 147 9.08 -1.75 5.04
C LEU A 147 9.59 -2.76 4.01
N ILE A 148 10.22 -3.83 4.48
CA ILE A 148 10.56 -5.01 3.68
C ILE A 148 9.81 -6.20 4.27
N ILE A 149 9.05 -6.90 3.41
CA ILE A 149 8.35 -8.14 3.73
C ILE A 149 8.98 -9.26 2.91
N ASP A 150 9.58 -10.24 3.58
CA ASP A 150 10.14 -11.44 2.95
C ASP A 150 9.07 -12.53 2.86
N ALA A 151 8.33 -12.57 1.75
CA ALA A 151 7.31 -13.56 1.45
C ALA A 151 7.85 -14.73 0.60
N THR A 152 9.16 -14.95 0.61
CA THR A 152 9.78 -16.04 -0.14
C THR A 152 9.67 -17.37 0.59
N THR A 153 9.65 -18.48 -0.16
CA THR A 153 9.73 -19.80 0.46
C THR A 153 11.08 -20.00 1.11
N LEU A 154 11.11 -20.59 2.30
CA LEU A 154 12.36 -20.88 3.01
C LEU A 154 13.27 -21.80 2.19
N SER A 155 14.51 -21.35 1.94
CA SER A 155 15.52 -22.15 1.26
C SER A 155 15.92 -23.36 2.11
N LYS A 156 16.31 -24.50 1.52
CA LYS A 156 16.64 -25.77 2.23
C LYS A 156 17.64 -25.65 3.38
N ASN A 157 18.53 -24.66 3.32
CA ASN A 157 19.56 -24.42 4.34
C ASN A 157 19.13 -23.37 5.38
N ASP A 158 17.91 -22.82 5.30
CA ASP A 158 17.38 -21.93 6.32
C ASP A 158 17.06 -22.76 7.58
N PRO A 159 17.49 -22.31 8.78
CA PRO A 159 17.20 -23.01 10.03
C PRO A 159 15.71 -23.27 10.30
N ARG A 160 14.80 -22.50 9.67
CA ARG A 160 13.34 -22.59 9.85
C ARG A 160 12.64 -23.58 8.91
N VAL A 161 13.32 -24.24 7.96
CA VAL A 161 12.66 -25.12 6.95
C VAL A 161 11.79 -26.22 7.55
N GLY A 162 12.13 -26.69 8.76
CA GLY A 162 11.35 -27.71 9.47
C GLY A 162 10.15 -27.18 10.25
N GLU A 163 9.94 -25.87 10.31
CA GLU A 163 8.83 -25.29 11.05
C GLU A 163 7.51 -25.57 10.31
N GLY A 164 6.50 -26.05 11.04
CA GLY A 164 5.18 -26.36 10.48
C GLY A 164 4.46 -25.14 9.90
N LYS A 165 3.46 -25.37 9.04
CA LYS A 165 2.62 -24.27 8.50
C LYS A 165 1.92 -23.52 9.64
N GLN A 166 1.82 -22.20 9.50
CA GLN A 166 1.03 -21.40 10.43
C GLN A 166 -0.46 -21.68 10.21
N MET A 167 -1.21 -21.75 11.31
CA MET A 167 -2.66 -21.96 11.25
C MET A 167 -3.35 -20.66 10.84
N GLY A 168 -4.48 -20.80 10.14
CA GLY A 168 -5.37 -19.69 9.83
C GLY A 168 -6.44 -19.46 10.91
N SER A 169 -7.15 -18.35 10.76
CA SER A 169 -8.38 -18.00 11.46
C SER A 169 -9.60 -18.59 10.74
N PRO A 170 -10.70 -18.85 11.44
CA PRO A 170 -11.96 -19.27 10.83
C PRO A 170 -12.61 -18.14 10.02
N ASP A 171 -13.35 -18.49 8.96
CA ASP A 171 -14.09 -17.52 8.13
C ASP A 171 -15.10 -16.69 8.94
N SER A 172 -15.61 -17.24 10.06
CA SER A 172 -16.51 -16.55 10.98
C SER A 172 -15.88 -15.33 11.67
N LEU A 173 -14.54 -15.19 11.62
CA LEU A 173 -13.84 -14.06 12.23
C LEU A 173 -14.33 -12.71 11.67
N ALA A 174 -14.56 -12.60 10.36
CA ALA A 174 -15.09 -11.35 9.77
C ALA A 174 -16.45 -10.96 10.36
N VAL A 175 -17.32 -11.95 10.61
CA VAL A 175 -18.64 -11.75 11.23
C VAL A 175 -18.50 -11.38 12.72
N SER A 176 -17.54 -11.96 13.43
CA SER A 176 -17.26 -11.56 14.81
C SER A 176 -16.69 -10.14 14.89
N ALA A 177 -15.83 -9.76 13.94
CA ALA A 177 -15.21 -8.45 13.86
C ALA A 177 -16.24 -7.34 13.58
N SER A 178 -17.30 -7.59 12.80
CA SER A 178 -18.37 -6.60 12.59
C SER A 178 -19.16 -6.27 13.86
N GLY A 179 -19.04 -7.06 14.93
CA GLY A 179 -19.59 -6.75 16.25
C GLY A 179 -18.71 -5.83 17.10
N VAL A 180 -17.47 -5.55 16.68
CA VAL A 180 -16.54 -4.68 17.40
C VAL A 180 -16.91 -3.21 17.16
N ALA A 181 -17.06 -2.44 18.23
CA ALA A 181 -17.45 -1.04 18.14
C ALA A 181 -16.45 -0.22 17.29
N GLY A 182 -16.96 0.47 16.27
CA GLY A 182 -16.17 1.26 15.31
C GLY A 182 -15.90 0.56 13.98
N VAL A 183 -16.10 -0.76 13.90
CA VAL A 183 -16.02 -1.49 12.63
C VAL A 183 -17.29 -1.27 11.81
N VAL A 184 -17.13 -0.96 10.52
CA VAL A 184 -18.23 -0.74 9.57
C VAL A 184 -18.48 -1.98 8.70
N ASP A 185 -17.44 -2.50 8.03
CA ASP A 185 -17.45 -3.79 7.32
C ASP A 185 -16.16 -4.57 7.62
N GLY A 186 -16.19 -5.88 7.36
CA GLY A 186 -15.06 -6.77 7.55
C GLY A 186 -15.00 -7.87 6.49
N ARG A 187 -13.79 -8.16 6.01
CA ARG A 187 -13.54 -9.20 5.00
C ARG A 187 -12.22 -9.94 5.25
N MET A 188 -12.28 -11.27 5.26
CA MET A 188 -11.07 -12.09 5.28
C MET A 188 -10.32 -12.00 3.93
N LEU A 189 -9.00 -11.81 3.99
CA LEU A 189 -8.10 -11.98 2.86
C LEU A 189 -7.24 -13.22 3.10
N GLY A 190 -7.57 -14.32 2.43
CA GLY A 190 -6.94 -15.60 2.72
C GLY A 190 -7.32 -16.11 4.11
N THR A 191 -6.39 -16.79 4.77
CA THR A 191 -6.69 -17.55 6.00
C THR A 191 -6.29 -16.83 7.27
N SER A 192 -5.38 -15.85 7.22
CA SER A 192 -4.86 -15.19 8.43
C SER A 192 -4.78 -13.68 8.34
N MET A 193 -5.49 -13.09 7.37
CA MET A 193 -5.60 -11.64 7.21
C MET A 193 -7.06 -11.21 7.25
N LEU A 194 -7.33 -10.14 7.96
CA LEU A 194 -8.64 -9.52 8.07
C LEU A 194 -8.49 -8.06 7.68
N VAL A 195 -9.31 -7.59 6.76
CA VAL A 195 -9.49 -6.15 6.51
C VAL A 195 -10.78 -5.74 7.20
N VAL A 196 -10.73 -4.62 7.92
CA VAL A 196 -11.92 -3.94 8.44
C VAL A 196 -11.93 -2.49 7.97
N THR A 197 -13.13 -1.97 7.74
CA THR A 197 -13.33 -0.55 7.50
C THR A 197 -13.86 0.14 8.75
N THR A 198 -13.56 1.43 8.89
CA THR A 198 -14.00 2.26 10.01
C THR A 198 -14.32 3.66 9.52
N LYS A 199 -15.21 4.36 10.21
CA LYS A 199 -15.49 5.77 9.94
C LYS A 199 -14.75 6.65 10.94
N ILE A 200 -13.81 7.47 10.46
CA ILE A 200 -13.10 8.45 11.29
C ILE A 200 -13.88 9.78 11.28
N ALA A 201 -14.30 10.23 12.46
CA ALA A 201 -15.00 11.49 12.59
C ALA A 201 -14.06 12.66 12.25
N ASN A 202 -14.50 13.56 11.37
CA ASN A 202 -13.71 14.68 10.86
C ASN A 202 -12.39 14.26 10.21
N GLY A 203 -12.28 13.02 9.73
CA GLY A 203 -11.13 12.56 8.97
C GLY A 203 -11.02 13.25 7.61
N PRO A 204 -9.87 13.11 6.92
CA PRO A 204 -9.68 13.66 5.59
C PRO A 204 -10.71 13.15 4.59
N MET A 205 -11.27 14.07 3.80
CA MET A 205 -12.25 13.78 2.75
C MET A 205 -11.61 13.99 1.37
N PRO A 206 -11.98 13.21 0.34
CA PRO A 206 -11.40 13.35 -0.99
C PRO A 206 -11.53 14.76 -1.60
N GLU A 207 -12.58 15.51 -1.25
CA GLU A 207 -12.91 16.80 -1.83
C GLU A 207 -12.11 17.97 -1.26
N PHE A 208 -11.51 17.81 -0.06
CA PHE A 208 -10.91 18.92 0.68
C PHE A 208 -9.55 18.54 1.26
N SER A 209 -8.57 19.44 1.10
CA SER A 209 -7.30 19.31 1.80
C SER A 209 -7.48 19.62 3.29
N MET A 210 -6.85 18.81 4.14
CA MET A 210 -6.65 19.14 5.54
C MET A 210 -5.29 19.81 5.71
N GLU A 211 -5.30 21.14 5.77
CA GLU A 211 -4.07 21.95 5.92
C GLU A 211 -3.74 22.25 7.39
N GLU A 212 -4.77 22.36 8.22
CA GLU A 212 -4.65 22.74 9.63
C GLU A 212 -4.48 21.51 10.53
N VAL A 213 -3.77 21.69 11.63
CA VAL A 213 -3.58 20.68 12.67
C VAL A 213 -4.85 20.53 13.52
N ASP A 214 -5.27 19.29 13.76
CA ASP A 214 -6.36 18.94 14.68
C ASP A 214 -5.90 17.85 15.67
N GLU A 215 -5.33 18.28 16.80
CA GLU A 215 -4.83 17.36 17.83
C GLU A 215 -5.95 16.56 18.51
N ALA A 216 -7.15 17.14 18.62
CA ALA A 216 -8.27 16.46 19.24
C ALA A 216 -8.81 15.35 18.34
N GLY A 217 -8.98 15.65 17.05
CA GLY A 217 -9.37 14.68 16.02
C GLY A 217 -8.33 13.57 15.86
N ALA A 218 -7.04 13.93 15.75
CA ALA A 218 -5.96 12.96 15.61
C ALA A 218 -5.82 12.04 16.84
N ARG A 219 -5.99 12.56 18.06
CA ARG A 219 -6.05 11.73 19.28
C ARG A 219 -7.26 10.79 19.26
N ALA A 220 -8.44 11.29 18.90
CA ALA A 220 -9.66 10.48 18.81
C ALA A 220 -9.54 9.37 17.75
N GLN A 221 -8.91 9.65 16.61
CA GLN A 221 -8.57 8.65 15.59
C GLN A 221 -7.70 7.56 16.19
N ARG A 222 -6.55 7.91 16.79
CA ARG A 222 -5.64 6.93 17.41
C ARG A 222 -6.34 6.05 18.46
N GLU A 223 -7.16 6.65 19.33
CA GLU A 223 -7.94 5.93 20.34
C GLU A 223 -9.00 4.99 19.72
N GLN A 224 -9.60 5.36 18.58
CA GLN A 224 -10.54 4.51 17.86
C GLN A 224 -9.84 3.32 17.20
N ILE A 225 -8.71 3.57 16.54
CA ILE A 225 -7.89 2.51 15.91
C ILE A 225 -7.39 1.53 16.97
N GLU A 226 -6.93 2.03 18.12
CA GLU A 226 -6.53 1.21 19.26
C GLU A 226 -7.69 0.34 19.78
N ARG A 227 -8.89 0.92 19.98
CA ARG A 227 -10.08 0.15 20.40
C ARG A 227 -10.48 -0.93 19.40
N ILE A 228 -10.45 -0.64 18.10
CA ILE A 228 -10.76 -1.62 17.05
C ILE A 228 -9.73 -2.74 17.07
N ARG A 229 -8.44 -2.39 17.10
CA ARG A 229 -7.33 -3.34 17.15
C ARG A 229 -7.46 -4.29 18.33
N GLU A 230 -7.56 -3.75 19.55
CA GLU A 230 -7.68 -4.55 20.77
C GLU A 230 -8.99 -5.35 20.83
N GLY A 231 -10.10 -4.75 20.39
CA GLY A 231 -11.39 -5.41 20.30
C GLY A 231 -11.33 -6.66 19.42
N ILE A 232 -10.78 -6.55 18.21
CA ILE A 232 -10.61 -7.69 17.30
C ILE A 232 -9.61 -8.70 17.87
N TRP A 233 -8.48 -8.23 18.41
CA TRP A 233 -7.42 -9.06 18.95
C TRP A 233 -7.83 -9.88 20.19
N SER A 234 -8.86 -9.43 20.91
CA SER A 234 -9.46 -10.13 22.04
C SER A 234 -10.46 -11.24 21.65
N LEU A 235 -10.86 -11.31 20.38
CA LEU A 235 -11.78 -12.36 19.89
C LEU A 235 -11.06 -13.72 19.86
N GLU A 236 -11.72 -14.77 20.36
CA GLU A 236 -11.16 -16.14 20.30
C GLU A 236 -10.91 -16.57 18.84
N ALA A 237 -11.78 -16.17 17.92
CA ALA A 237 -11.61 -16.41 16.48
C ALA A 237 -10.37 -15.71 15.88
N ALA A 238 -9.82 -14.69 16.55
CA ALA A 238 -8.66 -13.93 16.07
C ALA A 238 -7.32 -14.49 16.59
N LYS A 239 -7.31 -15.62 17.31
CA LYS A 239 -6.10 -16.22 17.87
C LYS A 239 -4.98 -16.46 16.85
N ASN A 240 -5.35 -16.82 15.62
CA ASN A 240 -4.43 -17.07 14.52
C ASN A 240 -4.38 -15.92 13.49
N LEU A 241 -5.02 -14.79 13.79
CA LEU A 241 -4.99 -13.61 12.92
C LEU A 241 -3.58 -13.01 12.99
N ARG A 242 -2.91 -12.93 11.85
CA ARG A 242 -1.55 -12.37 11.74
C ARG A 242 -1.54 -10.96 11.20
N TRP A 243 -2.47 -10.65 10.30
CA TRP A 243 -2.59 -9.35 9.67
C TRP A 243 -3.99 -8.78 9.89
N LEU A 244 -4.07 -7.66 10.60
CA LEU A 244 -5.27 -6.86 10.70
C LEU A 244 -5.04 -5.58 9.90
N PHE A 245 -5.78 -5.37 8.82
CA PHE A 245 -5.76 -4.13 8.06
C PHE A 245 -6.97 -3.29 8.47
N ILE A 246 -6.74 -2.03 8.82
CA ILE A 246 -7.79 -1.08 9.20
C ILE A 246 -7.74 0.08 8.21
N THR A 247 -8.85 0.40 7.54
CA THR A 247 -8.91 1.51 6.58
C THR A 247 -10.25 2.24 6.67
N ASP A 248 -10.39 3.37 5.98
CA ASP A 248 -11.63 4.13 6.01
C ASP A 248 -12.76 3.40 5.26
N ASP A 249 -14.01 3.74 5.61
CA ASP A 249 -15.22 3.21 4.99
C ASP A 249 -15.50 3.71 3.58
N ASP A 250 -14.59 4.50 2.99
CA ASP A 250 -14.60 4.88 1.58
C ASP A 250 -14.09 3.77 0.63
N ALA A 251 -13.75 2.59 1.17
CA ALA A 251 -13.63 1.35 0.41
C ALA A 251 -14.82 0.42 0.67
N ASP A 252 -15.67 0.26 -0.34
CA ASP A 252 -16.69 -0.80 -0.33
C ASP A 252 -16.02 -2.15 -0.59
N LEU A 253 -15.86 -2.96 0.46
CA LEU A 253 -15.24 -4.29 0.39
C LEU A 253 -16.11 -5.32 -0.39
N ARG A 254 -17.30 -4.94 -0.85
CA ARG A 254 -18.25 -5.76 -1.61
C ARG A 254 -18.34 -5.37 -3.08
N ALA A 255 -17.83 -4.20 -3.46
CA ALA A 255 -17.73 -3.79 -4.86
C ALA A 255 -16.83 -4.73 -5.66
N ASP A 256 -16.90 -4.71 -6.99
CA ASP A 256 -16.07 -5.59 -7.83
C ASP A 256 -14.59 -5.17 -7.87
N ASP A 257 -14.32 -3.87 -7.75
CA ASP A 257 -13.01 -3.23 -7.86
C ASP A 257 -12.33 -2.92 -6.52
N TRP A 258 -12.93 -3.35 -5.40
CA TRP A 258 -12.48 -3.07 -4.03
C TRP A 258 -10.98 -3.31 -3.79
N LYS A 259 -10.38 -4.31 -4.46
CA LYS A 259 -8.95 -4.63 -4.34
C LYS A 259 -8.05 -3.48 -4.78
N ARG A 260 -8.44 -2.76 -5.83
CA ARG A 260 -7.67 -1.61 -6.35
C ARG A 260 -7.71 -0.47 -5.35
N ARG A 261 -8.91 -0.14 -4.87
CA ARG A 261 -9.11 0.89 -3.84
C ARG A 261 -8.31 0.56 -2.57
N LEU A 262 -8.39 -0.70 -2.14
CA LEU A 262 -7.67 -1.17 -0.95
C LEU A 262 -6.15 -1.10 -1.14
N LEU A 263 -5.61 -1.49 -2.30
CA LEU A 263 -4.17 -1.35 -2.57
C LEU A 263 -3.70 0.10 -2.42
N TRP A 264 -4.44 1.05 -2.99
CA TRP A 264 -4.11 2.46 -2.85
C TRP A 264 -4.16 2.88 -1.37
N GLN A 265 -5.23 2.56 -0.64
CA GLN A 265 -5.34 2.92 0.78
C GLN A 265 -4.20 2.33 1.61
N LEU A 266 -3.97 1.02 1.51
CA LEU A 266 -2.98 0.30 2.33
C LEU A 266 -1.56 0.85 2.16
N PHE A 267 -1.17 1.24 0.94
CA PHE A 267 0.21 1.62 0.66
C PHE A 267 0.43 3.14 0.59
N CYS A 268 -0.60 3.93 0.25
CA CYS A 268 -0.49 5.37 0.17
C CYS A 268 -0.80 6.08 1.51
N ARG A 269 -1.66 5.51 2.36
CA ARG A 269 -2.15 6.21 3.57
C ARG A 269 -1.30 6.06 4.84
N PHE A 270 -0.39 5.10 4.86
CA PHE A 270 0.33 4.75 6.08
C PHE A 270 1.78 5.26 6.11
N GLU A 271 2.29 5.45 7.32
CA GLU A 271 3.69 5.60 7.69
C GLU A 271 4.14 4.40 8.51
N VAL A 272 5.21 3.72 8.08
CA VAL A 272 5.64 2.42 8.65
C VAL A 272 5.87 2.50 10.16
N ALA A 273 6.51 3.55 10.66
CA ALA A 273 6.84 3.70 12.09
C ALA A 273 5.68 4.23 12.95
N ARG A 274 4.65 4.83 12.33
CA ARG A 274 3.47 5.37 13.04
C ARG A 274 2.33 4.36 13.10
N ASP A 275 2.11 3.66 11.99
CA ASP A 275 0.83 3.01 11.69
C ASP A 275 0.93 1.46 11.61
N LEU A 276 2.11 0.88 11.86
CA LEU A 276 2.26 -0.57 12.07
C LEU A 276 2.33 -0.88 13.58
N HIS A 277 1.26 -1.44 14.10
CA HIS A 277 1.14 -1.82 15.50
C HIS A 277 1.37 -3.32 15.67
N PHE A 278 2.31 -3.68 16.53
CA PHE A 278 2.59 -5.07 16.89
C PHE A 278 1.89 -5.41 18.20
N ASP A 279 1.48 -6.67 18.38
CA ASP A 279 1.17 -7.18 19.71
C ASP A 279 2.44 -7.33 20.55
N GLU A 280 2.29 -7.59 21.86
CA GLU A 280 3.42 -7.71 22.79
C GLU A 280 4.44 -8.77 22.36
N ALA A 281 3.98 -9.89 21.79
CA ALA A 281 4.82 -10.97 21.29
C ALA A 281 5.39 -10.71 19.88
N ARG A 282 4.98 -9.62 19.22
CA ARG A 282 5.25 -9.31 17.80
C ARG A 282 4.86 -10.45 16.85
N ALA A 283 3.87 -11.26 17.22
CA ALA A 283 3.36 -12.38 16.45
C ALA A 283 2.32 -11.96 15.40
N ARG A 284 1.68 -10.80 15.59
CA ARG A 284 0.70 -10.23 14.65
C ARG A 284 0.88 -8.72 14.50
N ILE A 285 0.44 -8.19 13.35
CA ILE A 285 0.46 -6.76 13.02
C ILE A 285 -0.97 -6.28 12.79
N ALA A 286 -1.27 -5.08 13.30
CA ALA A 286 -2.34 -4.24 12.80
C ALA A 286 -1.73 -3.11 11.97
N TRP A 287 -2.19 -2.98 10.73
CA TRP A 287 -1.79 -1.99 9.75
C TRP A 287 -2.90 -0.97 9.65
N ASP A 288 -2.67 0.21 10.22
CA ASP A 288 -3.56 1.35 10.09
C ASP A 288 -3.29 2.06 8.75
N ALA A 289 -4.29 2.06 7.89
CA ALA A 289 -4.31 2.72 6.60
C ALA A 289 -5.51 3.66 6.50
N THR A 290 -5.99 4.16 7.64
CA THR A 290 -6.94 5.27 7.67
C THR A 290 -6.22 6.56 7.26
N ALA A 291 -6.95 7.49 6.64
CA ALA A 291 -6.40 8.78 6.25
C ALA A 291 -6.05 9.57 7.52
N PRO A 292 -4.77 9.88 7.76
CA PRO A 292 -4.32 10.44 9.02
C PRO A 292 -4.70 11.92 9.12
N ILE A 293 -5.20 12.33 10.29
CA ILE A 293 -5.50 13.73 10.60
C ILE A 293 -4.19 14.47 10.95
N PRO A 294 -3.91 15.65 10.34
CA PRO A 294 -2.72 16.44 10.64
C PRO A 294 -2.54 16.74 12.14
N SER A 295 -1.34 16.48 12.66
CA SER A 295 -1.07 16.44 14.11
C SER A 295 0.43 16.63 14.36
N LEU A 296 0.79 17.40 15.39
CA LEU A 296 2.17 17.49 15.89
C LEU A 296 2.38 16.63 17.15
N GLU A 297 1.29 16.13 17.76
CA GLU A 297 1.29 15.18 18.86
C GLU A 297 1.33 13.71 18.38
N GLY A 298 1.50 12.78 19.32
CA GLY A 298 1.55 11.34 19.04
C GLY A 298 2.98 10.81 18.84
N PRO A 299 3.12 9.57 18.33
CA PRO A 299 4.44 8.95 18.15
C PRO A 299 5.31 9.67 17.11
N LEU A 300 4.68 10.14 16.03
CA LEU A 300 5.30 10.87 14.92
C LEU A 300 4.31 11.92 14.42
N PRO A 301 4.79 13.07 13.90
CA PRO A 301 3.92 14.08 13.33
C PRO A 301 3.20 13.56 12.07
N VAL A 302 2.05 14.16 11.79
CA VAL A 302 1.27 13.97 10.57
C VAL A 302 1.20 15.32 9.85
N ARG A 303 1.71 15.35 8.61
CA ARG A 303 1.67 16.55 7.75
C ARG A 303 0.26 16.79 7.22
N ARG A 304 0.08 17.93 6.54
CA ARG A 304 -1.15 18.21 5.77
C ARG A 304 -1.55 17.04 4.88
N TRP A 305 -2.85 16.80 4.76
CA TRP A 305 -3.40 15.75 3.91
C TRP A 305 -4.06 16.36 2.67
N PRO A 306 -3.61 16.05 1.45
CA PRO A 306 -4.13 16.68 0.25
C PRO A 306 -5.51 16.14 -0.14
N ALA A 307 -6.34 16.99 -0.75
CA ALA A 307 -7.49 16.56 -1.53
C ALA A 307 -7.06 15.64 -2.69
N VAL A 308 -7.99 14.82 -3.16
CA VAL A 308 -7.85 14.00 -4.35
C VAL A 308 -8.38 14.79 -5.55
N THR A 309 -7.70 14.72 -6.69
CA THR A 309 -8.25 15.23 -7.95
C THR A 309 -9.42 14.34 -8.37
N LEU A 310 -10.64 14.84 -8.20
CA LEU A 310 -11.88 14.17 -8.63
C LEU A 310 -12.32 14.71 -9.99
N HIS A 311 -12.96 13.86 -10.78
CA HIS A 311 -13.59 14.27 -12.03
C HIS A 311 -15.02 14.74 -11.78
N ASP A 312 -15.41 15.78 -12.53
CA ASP A 312 -16.78 16.28 -12.50
C ASP A 312 -17.67 15.38 -13.37
N THR A 313 -18.72 14.81 -12.77
CA THR A 313 -19.60 13.84 -13.45
C THR A 313 -20.34 14.44 -14.66
N GLU A 314 -20.60 15.75 -14.68
CA GLU A 314 -21.21 16.41 -15.84
C GLU A 314 -20.18 16.50 -16.98
N ILE A 315 -18.92 16.80 -16.66
CA ILE A 315 -17.83 16.81 -17.64
C ILE A 315 -17.58 15.41 -18.19
N GLU A 316 -17.53 14.39 -17.35
CA GLU A 316 -17.39 12.99 -17.78
C GLU A 316 -18.50 12.61 -18.76
N GLY A 317 -19.76 12.86 -18.42
CA GLY A 317 -20.89 12.57 -19.31
C GLY A 317 -20.83 13.32 -20.65
N ARG A 318 -20.28 14.54 -20.67
CA ARG A 318 -20.05 15.28 -21.92
C ARG A 318 -18.92 14.69 -22.76
N ILE A 319 -17.88 14.15 -22.13
CA ILE A 319 -16.78 13.47 -22.82
C ILE A 319 -17.29 12.16 -23.43
N ASP A 320 -18.04 11.36 -22.67
CA ASP A 320 -18.61 10.10 -23.15
C ASP A 320 -19.52 10.32 -24.36
N ALA A 321 -20.41 11.31 -24.29
CA ALA A 321 -21.27 11.68 -25.42
C ALA A 321 -20.46 12.10 -26.66
N TRP A 322 -19.37 12.85 -26.47
CA TRP A 322 -18.49 13.25 -27.57
C TRP A 322 -17.76 12.04 -28.18
N ILE A 323 -17.29 11.10 -27.38
CA ILE A 323 -16.66 9.86 -27.86
C ILE A 323 -17.66 9.05 -28.69
N GLU A 324 -18.88 8.85 -28.20
CA GLU A 324 -19.95 8.14 -28.91
C GLU A 324 -20.30 8.80 -30.25
N GLU A 325 -20.44 10.13 -30.28
CA GLU A 325 -20.74 10.89 -31.49
C GLU A 325 -19.64 10.77 -32.56
N ASN A 326 -18.39 10.55 -32.15
CA ASN A 326 -17.23 10.46 -33.04
C ASN A 326 -16.78 9.02 -33.30
N GLY A 327 -17.45 8.02 -32.72
CA GLY A 327 -17.16 6.59 -32.92
C GLY A 327 -15.77 6.17 -32.45
N LEU A 328 -15.30 6.75 -31.35
CA LEU A 328 -13.98 6.47 -30.75
C LEU A 328 -14.02 5.35 -29.71
#